data_AF-A0A173Z8U2-F1
#
_entry.id   AF-A0A173Z8U2-F1
#
_cell.length_a   1.000
_cell.length_b   1.000
_cell.length_c   1.000
_cell.angle_alpha   90.00
_cell.angle_beta   90.00
_cell.angle_gamma   90.00
#
_symmetry.space_group_name_H-M   'P 1'
#
loop_
_entity.id
_entity.type
_entity.pdbx_description
1 polymer ?
#
loop_
_entity_poly.entity_id
_entity_poly.type
_entity_poly.pdbx_seq_one_letter_code
_entity_poly.pdbx_strand_id
1 'polypeptide(L)'
;MGTKQYERIFQILGAVLLAAVVVGVIAVCFGNGARSGVKREIGASDYYSQEEISAAMDTAQEYFDDHFPGCVMTAFRYDEESVREAEPEWADQYQADQAIVLLSDFQTDKHGGDGSLNPNEIYQDWQWVLVRSGNGDWTLKTCGY
;
A
#
# COMPACT_ATOMS: atom_id res chain seq x y z
N MET A 1 18.65 -29.65 -37.62
CA MET A 1 19.12 -28.75 -36.54
C MET A 1 18.27 -27.49 -36.61
N GLY A 2 17.10 -27.47 -35.97
CA GLY A 2 16.15 -26.37 -36.13
C GLY A 2 15.07 -26.36 -35.06
N THR A 3 14.44 -27.51 -34.81
CA THR A 3 13.31 -27.63 -33.86
C THR A 3 13.63 -27.17 -32.43
N LYS A 4 14.76 -27.59 -31.86
CA LYS A 4 15.18 -27.20 -30.49
C LYS A 4 15.49 -25.70 -30.34
N GLN A 5 15.87 -25.03 -31.43
CA GLN A 5 16.13 -23.59 -31.42
C GLN A 5 14.81 -22.80 -31.45
N TYR A 6 13.83 -23.27 -32.23
CA TYR A 6 12.50 -22.65 -32.26
C TYR A 6 11.77 -22.82 -30.92
N GLU A 7 11.82 -23.99 -30.26
CA GLU A 7 11.19 -24.19 -28.95
C GLU A 7 11.74 -23.24 -27.88
N ARG A 8 13.07 -23.04 -27.83
CA ARG A 8 13.72 -22.10 -26.91
C ARG A 8 13.31 -20.65 -27.20
N ILE A 9 13.22 -20.28 -28.48
CA ILE A 9 12.78 -18.94 -28.88
C ILE A 9 11.31 -18.72 -28.50
N PHE A 10 10.43 -19.70 -28.71
CA PHE A 10 9.02 -19.64 -28.31
C PHE A 10 8.83 -19.55 -26.80
N GLN A 11 9.62 -20.28 -26.00
CA GLN A 11 9.60 -20.19 -24.54
C GLN A 11 10.07 -18.82 -24.03
N ILE A 12 11.16 -18.29 -24.59
CA ILE A 12 11.68 -16.96 -24.21
C ILE A 12 10.68 -15.87 -24.59
N LEU A 13 10.14 -15.91 -25.81
CA LEU A 13 9.13 -14.94 -26.26
C LEU A 13 7.86 -15.02 -25.41
N GLY A 14 7.40 -16.23 -25.07
CA GLY A 14 6.25 -16.43 -24.16
C GLY A 14 6.50 -15.87 -22.76
N ALA A 15 7.68 -16.11 -22.18
CA ALA A 15 8.05 -15.58 -20.86
C ALA A 15 8.18 -14.04 -20.87
N VAL A 16 8.74 -13.45 -21.92
CA VAL A 16 8.84 -11.98 -22.08
C VAL A 16 7.45 -11.35 -22.23
N LEU A 17 6.54 -12.00 -22.98
CA LEU A 17 5.17 -11.52 -23.14
C LEU A 17 4.38 -11.59 -21.82
N LEU A 18 4.57 -12.66 -21.04
CA LEU A 18 3.93 -12.83 -19.73
C LEU A 18 4.47 -11.82 -18.71
N ALA A 19 5.78 -11.56 -18.71
CA ALA A 19 6.39 -10.51 -17.89
C ALA A 19 5.90 -9.10 -18.30
N ALA A 20 5.77 -8.81 -19.59
CA ALA A 20 5.27 -7.52 -20.07
C ALA A 20 3.80 -7.28 -19.71
N VAL A 21 2.96 -8.32 -19.70
CA VAL A 21 1.56 -8.23 -19.24
C VAL A 21 1.50 -7.98 -17.73
N VAL A 22 2.34 -8.65 -16.93
CA VAL A 22 2.41 -8.39 -15.47
C VAL A 22 2.86 -6.95 -15.19
N VAL A 23 3.89 -6.44 -15.87
CA VAL A 23 4.34 -5.05 -15.72
C VAL A 23 3.27 -4.04 -16.19
N GLY A 24 2.54 -4.36 -17.26
CA GLY A 24 1.44 -3.54 -17.76
C GLY A 24 0.23 -3.49 -16.84
N VAL A 25 -0.08 -4.56 -16.10
CA VAL A 25 -1.14 -4.58 -15.08
C VAL A 25 -0.73 -3.76 -13.86
N ILE A 26 0.53 -3.86 -13.42
CA ILE A 26 1.07 -3.08 -12.31
C ILE A 26 1.05 -1.57 -12.63
N ALA A 27 1.41 -1.18 -13.86
CA ALA A 27 1.39 0.22 -14.29
C ALA A 27 -0.02 0.85 -14.38
N VAL A 28 -1.08 0.03 -14.41
CA VAL A 28 -2.48 0.50 -14.42
C VAL A 28 -3.04 0.64 -12.99
N CYS A 29 -2.44 0.00 -11.99
CA CYS A 29 -2.80 0.20 -10.58
C CYS A 29 -2.21 1.50 -10.00
N PHE A 30 -1.05 1.96 -10.47
CA PHE A 30 -0.45 3.24 -10.04
C PHE A 30 -1.03 4.47 -10.76
N GLY A 31 -2.36 4.52 -10.92
CA GLY A 31 -3.06 5.66 -11.49
C GLY A 31 -3.12 6.84 -10.52
N ASN A 32 -2.20 7.80 -10.67
CA ASN A 32 -2.26 9.19 -10.18
C ASN A 32 -3.05 9.40 -8.86
N GLY A 33 -2.35 9.23 -7.74
CA GLY A 33 -2.80 9.28 -6.35
C GLY A 33 -3.38 10.61 -5.82
N ALA A 34 -4.35 11.19 -6.52
CA ALA A 34 -5.23 12.20 -5.95
C ALA A 34 -6.68 11.69 -6.00
N ARG A 35 -7.02 10.74 -5.11
CA ARG A 35 -8.42 10.40 -4.83
C ARG A 35 -9.07 11.60 -4.14
N SER A 36 -10.03 12.22 -4.82
CA SER A 36 -10.64 13.50 -4.41
C SER A 36 -11.17 13.43 -2.97
N GLY A 37 -10.75 14.38 -2.12
CA GLY A 37 -11.31 14.58 -0.78
C GLY A 37 -10.46 14.11 0.40
N VAL A 38 -9.45 13.25 0.19
CA VAL A 38 -8.54 12.82 1.28
C VAL A 38 -7.42 13.84 1.46
N LYS A 39 -7.24 14.36 2.68
CA LYS A 39 -6.11 15.23 3.02
C LYS A 39 -4.87 14.37 3.26
N ARG A 40 -4.02 14.23 2.25
CA ARG A 40 -2.71 13.58 2.39
C ARG A 40 -1.67 14.56 2.94
N GLU A 41 -1.02 14.18 4.02
CA GLU A 41 0.02 14.96 4.68
C GLU A 41 1.31 14.14 4.70
N ILE A 42 2.15 14.42 3.71
CA ILE A 42 3.52 13.90 3.67
C ILE A 42 4.42 15.09 3.99
N GLY A 43 4.98 15.10 5.20
CA GLY A 43 5.97 16.11 5.60
C GLY A 43 7.26 16.00 4.80
N ALA A 44 8.20 16.90 5.06
CA ALA A 44 9.58 16.67 4.61
C ALA A 44 10.08 15.36 5.23
N SER A 45 10.76 14.54 4.43
CA SER A 45 11.31 13.27 4.90
C SER A 45 12.71 13.07 4.35
N ASP A 46 13.61 12.68 5.25
CA ASP A 46 14.97 12.23 4.93
C ASP A 46 15.09 10.70 5.08
N TYR A 47 14.00 10.02 5.47
CA TYR A 47 13.95 8.58 5.72
C TYR A 47 13.43 7.78 4.53
N TYR A 48 12.28 8.18 3.98
CA TYR A 48 11.73 7.64 2.75
C TYR A 48 11.51 8.76 1.74
N SER A 49 11.64 8.46 0.45
CA SER A 49 11.30 9.44 -0.58
C SER A 49 9.80 9.73 -0.59
N GLN A 50 9.40 10.88 -1.12
CA GLN A 50 8.00 11.25 -1.28
C GLN A 50 7.23 10.21 -2.13
N GLU A 51 7.90 9.65 -3.14
CA GLU A 51 7.36 8.60 -3.99
C GLU A 51 7.15 7.29 -3.22
N GLU A 52 8.09 6.91 -2.35
CA GLU A 52 7.99 5.70 -1.54
C GLU A 52 6.86 5.78 -0.51
N ILE A 53 6.71 6.94 0.14
CA ILE A 53 5.62 7.21 1.08
C ILE A 53 4.27 7.21 0.34
N SER A 54 4.22 7.86 -0.83
CA SER A 54 3.01 7.90 -1.65
C SER A 54 2.58 6.50 -2.10
N ALA A 55 3.54 5.65 -2.50
CA ALA A 55 3.25 4.26 -2.90
C ALA A 55 2.72 3.41 -1.73
N ALA A 56 3.24 3.62 -0.50
CA ALA A 56 2.72 2.96 0.69
C ALA A 56 1.29 3.43 1.00
N MET A 57 1.03 4.74 0.92
CA MET A 57 -0.30 5.32 1.08
C MET A 57 -1.27 4.77 0.03
N ASP A 58 -0.86 4.67 -1.23
CA ASP A 58 -1.71 4.12 -2.30
C ASP A 58 -2.10 2.67 -2.00
N THR A 59 -1.15 1.84 -1.57
CA THR A 59 -1.39 0.44 -1.18
C THR A 59 -2.40 0.33 -0.04
N ALA A 60 -2.25 1.12 1.02
CA ALA A 60 -3.17 1.10 2.16
C ALA A 60 -4.55 1.68 1.81
N GLN A 61 -4.61 2.72 0.97
CA GLN A 61 -5.86 3.32 0.55
C GLN A 61 -6.64 2.42 -0.41
N GLU A 62 -5.98 1.65 -1.28
CA GLU A 62 -6.63 0.58 -2.05
C GLU A 62 -7.28 -0.44 -1.13
N TYR A 63 -6.57 -0.91 -0.11
CA TYR A 63 -7.17 -1.83 0.86
C TYR A 63 -8.36 -1.20 1.60
N PHE A 64 -8.24 0.07 2.02
CA PHE A 64 -9.33 0.79 2.70
C PHE A 64 -10.59 0.83 1.83
N ASP A 65 -10.47 1.24 0.57
CA ASP A 65 -11.61 1.38 -0.34
C ASP A 65 -12.33 0.04 -0.57
N ASP A 66 -11.59 -1.07 -0.57
CA ASP A 66 -12.14 -2.42 -0.77
C ASP A 66 -12.76 -3.03 0.50
N HIS A 67 -12.20 -2.74 1.68
CA HIS A 67 -12.50 -3.47 2.91
C HIS A 67 -13.21 -2.64 3.99
N PHE A 68 -13.40 -1.33 3.78
CA PHE A 68 -14.08 -0.44 4.72
C PHE A 68 -15.35 0.14 4.06
N PRO A 69 -16.35 -0.70 3.71
CA PRO A 69 -17.54 -0.24 3.02
C PRO A 69 -18.34 0.72 3.91
N GLY A 70 -18.80 1.84 3.35
CA GLY A 70 -19.52 2.84 4.15
C GLY A 70 -18.62 3.68 5.07
N CYS A 71 -17.30 3.55 4.96
CA CYS A 71 -16.35 4.45 5.58
C CYS A 71 -15.84 5.49 4.57
N VAL A 72 -15.44 6.66 5.07
CA VAL A 72 -14.84 7.74 4.27
C VAL A 72 -13.57 8.20 4.95
N MET A 73 -12.41 7.95 4.31
CA MET A 73 -11.13 8.49 4.76
C MET A 73 -11.09 10.00 4.55
N THR A 74 -10.70 10.75 5.57
CA THR A 74 -10.66 12.22 5.56
C THR A 74 -9.25 12.76 5.62
N ALA A 75 -8.34 12.07 6.30
CA ALA A 75 -6.92 12.41 6.38
C ALA A 75 -6.06 11.16 6.30
N PHE A 76 -4.86 11.32 5.72
CA PHE A 76 -3.85 10.27 5.66
C PHE A 76 -2.46 10.89 5.85
N ARG A 77 -1.75 10.46 6.89
CA ARG A 77 -0.54 11.11 7.39
C ARG A 77 0.63 10.13 7.43
N TYR A 78 1.79 10.66 7.10
CA TYR A 78 3.09 10.05 7.40
C TYR A 78 3.80 10.91 8.45
N ASP A 79 4.21 10.27 9.54
CA ASP A 79 5.03 10.88 10.58
C ASP A 79 6.37 10.16 10.67
N GLU A 80 7.45 10.82 10.24
CA GLU A 80 8.78 10.22 10.17
C GLU A 80 9.29 9.76 11.54
N GLU A 81 9.02 10.53 12.60
CA GLU A 81 9.49 10.20 13.96
C GLU A 81 8.85 8.90 14.45
N SER A 82 7.52 8.81 14.39
CA SER A 82 6.79 7.58 14.74
C SER A 82 7.22 6.38 13.89
N VAL A 83 7.47 6.58 12.58
CA VAL A 83 7.91 5.50 11.69
C VAL A 83 9.31 5.01 12.07
N ARG A 84 10.25 5.89 12.36
CA ARG A 84 11.61 5.51 12.77
C ARG A 84 11.64 4.72 14.06
N GLU A 85 10.76 5.05 15.00
CA GLU A 85 10.64 4.31 16.26
C GLU A 85 10.03 2.92 16.03
N ALA A 86 9.00 2.81 15.19
CA ALA A 86 8.24 1.58 15.00
C ALA A 86 8.82 0.61 13.95
N GLU A 87 9.54 1.11 12.94
CA GLU A 87 10.01 0.28 11.82
C GLU A 87 10.81 -0.95 12.28
N PRO A 88 11.84 -0.85 13.14
CA PRO A 88 12.70 -1.99 13.43
C PRO A 88 11.92 -3.18 14.00
N GLU A 89 10.91 -2.90 14.84
CA GLU A 89 10.06 -3.93 15.44
C GLU A 89 9.15 -4.57 14.39
N TRP A 90 8.52 -3.76 13.52
CA TRP A 90 7.63 -4.27 12.48
C TRP A 90 8.36 -5.02 11.37
N ALA A 91 9.53 -4.53 10.96
CA ALA A 91 10.38 -5.18 9.98
C ALA A 91 10.87 -6.55 10.49
N ASP A 92 11.32 -6.63 11.74
CA ASP A 92 11.71 -7.91 12.37
C ASP A 92 10.51 -8.86 12.50
N GLN A 93 9.37 -8.38 13.03
CA GLN A 93 8.16 -9.18 13.22
C GLN A 93 7.66 -9.84 11.92
N TYR A 94 7.73 -9.12 10.80
CA TYR A 94 7.30 -9.63 9.50
C TYR A 94 8.42 -10.14 8.62
N GLN A 95 9.65 -10.23 9.14
CA GLN A 95 10.84 -10.72 8.44
C GLN A 95 11.08 -9.99 7.11
N ALA A 96 10.95 -8.68 7.13
CA ALA A 96 11.12 -7.78 5.99
C ALA A 96 12.35 -6.89 6.18
N ASP A 97 12.80 -6.26 5.09
CA ASP A 97 13.94 -5.34 5.17
C ASP A 97 13.51 -3.98 5.73
N GLN A 98 12.26 -3.58 5.47
CA GLN A 98 11.72 -2.26 5.81
C GLN A 98 10.24 -2.34 6.18
N ALA A 99 9.80 -1.41 7.03
CA ALA A 99 8.42 -1.24 7.44
C ALA A 99 8.04 0.24 7.56
N ILE A 100 6.80 0.56 7.20
CA ILE A 100 6.24 1.90 7.29
C ILE A 100 4.89 1.83 8.01
N VAL A 101 4.70 2.75 8.97
CA VAL A 101 3.44 2.93 9.69
C VAL A 101 2.81 4.24 9.24
N LEU A 102 1.59 4.18 8.73
CA LEU A 102 0.84 5.35 8.29
C LEU A 102 -0.39 5.53 9.18
N LEU A 103 -0.87 6.78 9.31
CA LEU A 103 -2.01 7.12 10.18
C LEU A 103 -3.14 7.72 9.36
N SER A 104 -4.35 7.20 9.50
CA SER A 104 -5.53 7.77 8.84
C SER A 104 -6.61 8.18 9.82
N ASP A 105 -7.37 9.20 9.42
CA ASP A 105 -8.67 9.48 10.02
C ASP A 105 -9.77 9.12 9.04
N PHE A 106 -10.85 8.53 9.54
CA PHE A 106 -12.02 8.22 8.72
C PHE A 106 -13.31 8.24 9.54
N GLN A 107 -14.42 8.45 8.85
CA GLN A 107 -15.76 8.39 9.43
C GLN A 107 -16.48 7.14 8.97
N THR A 108 -17.19 6.48 9.88
CA THR A 108 -18.10 5.37 9.56
C THR A 108 -19.52 5.88 9.32
N ASP A 109 -20.27 5.18 8.46
CA ASP A 109 -21.70 5.40 8.33
C ASP A 109 -22.50 4.72 9.46
N LYS A 110 -23.82 4.69 9.31
CA LYS A 110 -24.75 4.06 10.27
C LYS A 110 -24.60 2.54 10.42
N HIS A 111 -23.79 1.89 9.61
CA HIS A 111 -23.54 0.45 9.67
C HIS A 111 -22.21 0.12 10.35
N GLY A 112 -21.27 1.07 10.43
CA GLY A 112 -19.99 0.84 11.08
C GLY A 112 -19.07 -0.04 10.23
N GLY A 113 -18.89 0.32 8.96
CA GLY A 113 -18.12 -0.52 8.03
C GLY A 113 -18.95 -1.72 7.56
N ASP A 114 -18.32 -2.89 7.61
CA ASP A 114 -18.98 -4.19 7.46
C ASP A 114 -19.73 -4.65 8.73
N GLY A 115 -19.82 -3.78 9.74
CA GLY A 115 -20.40 -4.06 11.07
C GLY A 115 -19.35 -4.35 12.15
N SER A 116 -18.06 -4.35 11.80
CA SER A 116 -16.96 -4.51 12.77
C SER A 116 -16.60 -3.23 13.52
N LEU A 117 -16.98 -2.06 13.00
CA LEU A 117 -16.70 -0.76 13.60
C LEU A 117 -17.95 -0.15 14.23
N ASN A 118 -17.76 0.86 15.06
CA ASN A 118 -18.85 1.60 15.68
C ASN A 118 -19.57 2.45 14.61
N PRO A 119 -20.91 2.41 14.54
CA PRO A 119 -21.67 3.26 13.63
C PRO A 119 -21.58 4.75 13.93
N ASN A 120 -21.53 5.59 12.89
CA ASN A 120 -21.50 7.06 12.95
C ASN A 120 -20.35 7.63 13.80
N GLU A 121 -19.21 6.96 13.81
CA GLU A 121 -18.04 7.31 14.63
C GLU A 121 -16.94 7.93 13.77
N ILE A 122 -16.04 8.68 14.42
CA ILE A 122 -14.81 9.18 13.81
C ILE A 122 -13.65 8.41 14.43
N TYR A 123 -12.94 7.66 13.58
CA TYR A 123 -11.69 7.00 13.95
C TYR A 123 -10.53 7.94 13.63
N GLN A 124 -9.64 8.14 14.60
CA GLN A 124 -8.46 9.00 14.47
C GLN A 124 -7.19 8.19 14.68
N ASP A 125 -6.14 8.52 13.95
CA ASP A 125 -4.82 7.85 14.07
C ASP A 125 -4.90 6.33 13.90
N TRP A 126 -5.82 5.85 13.05
CA TRP A 126 -5.89 4.43 12.69
C TRP A 126 -4.62 4.03 11.94
N GLN A 127 -3.94 2.98 12.41
CA GLN A 127 -2.63 2.61 11.91
C GLN A 127 -2.73 1.68 10.69
N TRP A 128 -1.78 1.83 9.78
CA TRP A 128 -1.56 0.95 8.64
C TRP A 128 -0.09 0.54 8.64
N VAL A 129 0.19 -0.74 8.83
CA VAL A 129 1.55 -1.28 8.84
C VAL A 129 1.81 -1.99 7.52
N LEU A 130 2.72 -1.44 6.73
CA LEU A 130 3.17 -2.02 5.47
C LEU A 130 4.63 -2.38 5.57
N VAL A 131 5.03 -3.44 4.87
CA VAL A 131 6.44 -3.87 4.81
C VAL A 131 6.86 -4.14 3.37
N ARG A 132 8.17 -4.11 3.11
CA ARG A 132 8.76 -4.50 1.83
C ARG A 132 10.16 -5.10 2.03
N SER A 133 10.63 -5.80 1.00
CA SER A 133 12.01 -6.27 0.90
C SER A 133 12.73 -5.54 -0.22
N GLY A 134 13.92 -5.00 0.07
CA GLY A 134 14.67 -4.11 -0.81
C GLY A 134 13.81 -2.97 -1.35
N ASN A 135 13.95 -2.71 -2.66
CA ASN A 135 13.16 -1.71 -3.37
C ASN A 135 11.89 -2.30 -4.02
N GLY A 136 11.34 -3.37 -3.44
CA GLY A 136 10.10 -4.00 -3.91
C GLY A 136 8.84 -3.21 -3.53
N ASP A 137 7.69 -3.74 -3.91
CA ASP A 137 6.39 -3.14 -3.61
C ASP A 137 6.03 -3.25 -2.13
N TRP A 138 5.29 -2.28 -1.62
CA TRP A 138 4.74 -2.31 -0.27
C TRP A 138 3.64 -3.35 -0.15
N THR A 139 3.62 -4.08 0.97
CA THR A 139 2.58 -5.05 1.30
C THR A 139 1.97 -4.70 2.66
N LEU A 140 0.66 -4.46 2.70
CA LEU A 140 -0.06 -4.28 3.96
C LEU A 140 -0.03 -5.57 4.78
N LYS A 141 0.31 -5.46 6.07
CA LYS A 141 0.36 -6.59 7.01
C LYS A 141 -0.71 -6.53 8.07
N THR A 142 -0.99 -5.35 8.60
CA THR A 142 -2.05 -5.14 9.60
C THR A 142 -2.52 -3.69 9.58
N CYS A 143 -3.72 -3.47 10.11
CA CYS A 143 -4.27 -2.14 10.34
C CYS A 143 -5.17 -2.15 11.58
N GLY A 144 -5.24 -1.05 12.31
CA GLY A 144 -6.01 -0.97 13.56
C GLY A 144 -5.38 -0.10 14.64
N TYR A 145 -5.81 -0.36 15.87
CA TYR A 145 -5.21 0.14 17.11
C TYR A 145 -4.46 -0.98 17.83
#